data_AF-A0A2C9K3Y7-F1
#
_entry.id   AF-A0A2C9K3Y7-F1
#
_cell.length_a   1.000
_cell.length_b   1.000
_cell.length_c   1.000
_cell.angle_alpha   90.00
_cell.angle_beta   90.00
_cell.angle_gamma   90.00
#
_symmetry.space_group_name_H-M   'P 1'
#
loop_
_entity.id
_entity.type
_entity.pdbx_description
1 polymer ?
#
loop_
_entity_poly.entity_id
_entity_poly.type
_entity_poly.pdbx_seq_one_letter_code
_entity_poly.pdbx_strand_id
1 'polypeptide(L)'
;MMRTDLLMRKLILHICTVIVFSLTVCVSQIEAAPRYPVVLIPGDGGSQLVAKLNKTSAPHFICRKYTKDYESIWINLEELLPQVIDCFVDNMRLVYDKVTRTTSNSPGVDIRTVEFGGTSSVEWLDPSKPSHYLPFLSYFYSIVNDLTAFGYIRGVSVRGAPFDFRKAPNELSDYYKDLKNMIEDTYTKNNNSKVVAIAHSMGNPVFLYFLNQQPQEWKDKYIQSMIALAGVWGGAVKPLRLMASGDSLGVSVVVPLKVRPEQRSMPSTAFLMPSDKFWKPSEVLVRTESKNYTVADYKEFFSDLNFTDGYEMRKDTEMLIRDLQPPGVVVHCLHGTGVDTPETLVYGKGQFPDTYPDVMYGDGDGTVNIRSLLGCLQWQNKQQPPVHHVPIPNAEHMAILQDTTVSKYIASVVTGQL
;
A
#
# COMPACT_ATOMS: atom_id res chain seq x y z
N MET A 1 75.70 -0.55 30.30
CA MET A 1 75.23 0.29 29.18
C MET A 1 74.40 -0.48 28.13
N MET A 2 74.62 -1.78 27.89
CA MET A 2 73.90 -2.55 26.85
C MET A 2 72.45 -3.00 27.16
N ARG A 3 71.99 -2.96 28.42
CA ARG A 3 70.69 -3.53 28.82
C ARG A 3 69.51 -2.55 28.68
N THR A 4 69.78 -1.26 28.72
CA THR A 4 68.78 -0.18 28.63
C THR A 4 68.36 0.10 27.17
N ASP A 5 69.27 -0.07 26.20
CA ASP A 5 68.97 0.12 24.78
C ASP A 5 68.01 -0.94 24.20
N LEU A 6 68.07 -2.17 24.68
CA LEU A 6 67.22 -3.25 24.19
C LEU A 6 65.77 -3.09 24.66
N LEU A 7 65.56 -2.55 25.86
CA LEU A 7 64.22 -2.24 26.38
C LEU A 7 63.59 -1.05 25.66
N MET A 8 64.37 0.01 25.39
CA MET A 8 63.91 1.17 24.61
C MET A 8 63.51 0.77 23.19
N ARG A 9 64.30 -0.06 22.51
CA ARG A 9 63.96 -0.54 21.15
C ARG A 9 62.70 -1.41 21.13
N LYS A 10 62.49 -2.27 22.14
CA LYS A 10 61.25 -3.07 22.26
C LYS A 10 60.02 -2.21 22.58
N LEU A 11 60.18 -1.18 23.41
CA LEU A 11 59.11 -0.25 23.75
C LEU A 11 58.71 0.61 22.54
N ILE A 12 59.69 1.13 21.78
CA ILE A 12 59.43 1.87 20.54
C ILE A 12 58.76 0.98 19.49
N LEU A 13 59.21 -0.28 19.35
CA LEU A 13 58.61 -1.21 18.39
C LEU A 13 57.15 -1.55 18.78
N HIS A 14 56.86 -1.75 20.07
CA HIS A 14 55.49 -1.95 20.57
C HIS A 14 54.60 -0.71 20.41
N ILE A 15 55.12 0.48 20.70
CA ILE A 15 54.37 1.73 20.52
C ILE A 15 54.09 1.95 19.02
N CYS A 16 55.05 1.68 18.14
CA CYS A 16 54.83 1.74 16.69
C CYS A 16 53.85 0.67 16.18
N THR A 17 53.85 -0.56 16.74
CA THR A 17 52.86 -1.58 16.34
C THR A 17 51.46 -1.26 16.82
N VAL A 18 51.31 -0.70 18.03
CA VAL A 18 50.02 -0.24 18.55
C VAL A 18 49.50 0.98 17.79
N ILE A 19 50.37 1.94 17.44
CA ILE A 19 49.98 3.10 16.62
C ILE A 19 49.63 2.69 15.19
N VAL A 20 50.35 1.73 14.59
CA VAL A 20 50.02 1.21 13.25
C VAL A 20 48.72 0.39 13.30
N PHE A 21 48.46 -0.39 14.34
CA PHE A 21 47.16 -1.09 14.53
C PHE A 21 46.01 -0.13 14.83
N SER A 22 46.25 0.97 15.56
CA SER A 22 45.25 2.03 15.77
C SER A 22 45.02 2.89 14.52
N LEU A 23 45.97 2.93 13.57
CA LEU A 23 45.82 3.63 12.29
C LEU A 23 45.28 2.73 11.16
N THR A 24 45.21 1.40 11.34
CA THR A 24 44.67 0.45 10.34
C THR A 24 43.27 -0.09 10.65
N VAL A 25 42.63 0.36 11.74
CA VAL A 25 41.19 0.17 11.98
C VAL A 25 40.45 1.52 11.92
N CYS A 26 40.86 2.38 11.00
CA CYS A 26 39.96 3.34 10.36
C CYS A 26 39.70 2.82 8.94
N VAL A 27 39.19 1.59 8.82
CA VAL A 27 38.20 1.37 7.77
C VAL A 27 37.03 2.21 8.24
N SER A 28 36.95 3.43 7.74
CA SER A 28 35.69 4.15 7.72
C SER A 28 34.70 3.18 7.09
N GLN A 29 33.91 2.50 7.94
CA GLN A 29 32.55 2.21 7.56
C GLN A 29 32.02 3.58 7.17
N ILE A 30 31.97 3.84 5.88
CA ILE A 30 31.11 4.89 5.35
C ILE A 30 29.73 4.40 5.82
N GLU A 31 29.29 4.87 6.99
CA GLU A 31 27.90 4.77 7.39
C GLU A 31 27.14 5.26 6.17
N ALA A 32 26.29 4.38 5.63
CA ALA A 32 25.60 4.64 4.39
C ALA A 32 24.71 5.87 4.61
N ALA A 33 25.19 7.03 4.16
CA ALA A 33 24.55 8.30 4.42
C ALA A 33 23.27 8.43 3.58
N PRO A 34 22.25 9.18 4.05
CA PRO A 34 21.06 9.45 3.27
C PRO A 34 21.44 10.11 1.94
N ARG A 35 21.08 9.48 0.81
CA ARG A 35 21.39 10.02 -0.53
C ARG A 35 20.15 10.50 -1.24
N TYR A 36 19.09 9.69 -1.25
CA TYR A 36 17.83 10.04 -1.91
C TYR A 36 16.71 10.12 -0.87
N PRO A 37 16.01 11.26 -0.73
CA PRO A 37 14.84 11.33 0.14
C PRO A 37 13.73 10.39 -0.33
N VAL A 38 12.87 9.98 0.59
CA VAL A 38 11.85 8.95 0.40
C VAL A 38 10.44 9.53 0.57
N VAL A 39 9.55 9.17 -0.34
CA VAL A 39 8.10 9.36 -0.19
C VAL A 39 7.41 8.00 -0.13
N LEU A 40 6.56 7.79 0.88
CA LEU A 40 5.83 6.55 1.13
C LEU A 40 4.38 6.69 0.66
N ILE A 41 3.94 5.80 -0.24
CA ILE A 41 2.57 5.76 -0.75
C ILE A 41 1.89 4.48 -0.24
N PRO A 42 0.90 4.59 0.65
CA PRO A 42 0.23 3.44 1.25
C PRO A 42 -0.71 2.71 0.28
N GLY A 43 -1.13 1.52 0.69
CA GLY A 43 -2.10 0.69 -0.02
C GLY A 43 -3.51 0.89 0.51
N ASP A 44 -4.39 -0.04 0.14
CA ASP A 44 -5.76 -0.07 0.65
C ASP A 44 -5.76 -0.28 2.16
N GLY A 45 -6.49 0.56 2.90
CA GLY A 45 -6.45 0.61 4.36
C GLY A 45 -5.08 1.01 4.97
N GLY A 46 -4.09 1.42 4.17
CA GLY A 46 -2.71 1.61 4.60
C GLY A 46 -2.39 2.95 5.28
N SER A 47 -3.40 3.74 5.64
CA SER A 47 -3.21 5.00 6.35
C SER A 47 -4.39 5.35 7.23
N GLN A 48 -4.13 6.09 8.30
CA GLN A 48 -5.19 6.57 9.19
C GLN A 48 -6.22 7.47 8.49
N LEU A 49 -7.48 7.33 8.87
CA LEU A 49 -8.55 8.28 8.54
C LEU A 49 -9.23 8.78 9.82
N VAL A 50 -9.67 10.03 9.76
CA VAL A 50 -10.47 10.65 10.82
C VAL A 50 -11.81 11.10 10.28
N ALA A 51 -12.84 11.03 11.12
CA ALA A 51 -14.20 11.42 10.80
C ALA A 51 -14.71 12.49 11.76
N LYS A 52 -15.54 13.40 11.24
CA LYS A 52 -16.38 14.31 12.02
C LYS A 52 -17.84 14.10 11.67
N LEU A 53 -18.70 13.98 12.69
CA LEU A 53 -20.11 13.62 12.51
C LEU A 53 -21.04 14.80 12.79
N ASN A 54 -22.05 14.95 11.93
CA ASN A 54 -23.20 15.84 12.06
C ASN A 54 -24.40 15.24 11.29
N LYS A 55 -24.80 14.03 11.70
CA LYS A 55 -25.82 13.19 11.07
C LYS A 55 -27.21 13.50 11.63
N THR A 56 -28.24 13.38 10.81
CA THR A 56 -29.64 13.50 11.24
C THR A 56 -30.22 12.15 11.72
N SER A 57 -29.76 11.05 11.13
CA SER A 57 -30.13 9.67 11.46
C SER A 57 -28.89 8.83 11.79
N ALA A 58 -29.12 7.68 12.42
CA ALA A 58 -28.11 6.67 12.65
C ALA A 58 -28.77 5.28 12.68
N PRO A 59 -28.03 4.19 12.40
CA PRO A 59 -28.61 2.84 12.33
C PRO A 59 -29.21 2.38 13.66
N HIS A 60 -28.55 2.73 14.77
CA HIS A 60 -28.94 2.34 16.13
C HIS A 60 -28.80 3.49 17.11
N PHE A 61 -29.45 3.40 18.27
CA PHE A 61 -29.41 4.45 19.30
C PHE A 61 -28.02 4.66 19.92
N ILE A 62 -27.16 3.63 19.89
CA ILE A 62 -25.76 3.69 20.34
C ILE A 62 -24.84 4.40 19.35
N CYS A 63 -25.25 4.55 18.08
CA CYS A 63 -24.43 5.17 17.07
C CYS A 63 -24.46 6.69 17.25
N ARG A 64 -23.28 7.28 17.43
CA ARG A 64 -23.13 8.73 17.59
C ARG A 64 -23.54 9.45 16.30
N LYS A 65 -24.33 10.51 16.46
CA LYS A 65 -24.75 11.39 15.36
C LYS A 65 -23.89 12.63 15.23
N TYR A 66 -23.26 13.05 16.31
CA TYR A 66 -22.49 14.29 16.37
C TYR A 66 -21.15 14.05 17.06
N THR A 67 -20.09 14.62 16.51
CA THR A 67 -18.80 14.78 17.19
C THR A 67 -18.37 16.24 17.11
N LYS A 68 -17.79 16.74 18.20
CA LYS A 68 -17.29 18.12 18.25
C LYS A 68 -16.08 18.29 17.33
N ASP A 69 -15.16 17.33 17.40
CA ASP A 69 -13.88 17.32 16.71
C ASP A 69 -13.78 16.10 15.78
N TYR A 70 -12.71 16.04 14.99
CA TYR A 70 -12.38 14.86 14.20
C TYR A 70 -11.82 13.77 15.13
N GLU A 71 -12.28 12.54 14.94
CA GLU A 71 -11.86 11.37 15.71
C GLU A 71 -11.40 10.26 14.77
N SER A 72 -10.52 9.36 15.23
CA SER A 72 -10.05 8.24 14.40
C SER A 72 -11.19 7.29 14.07
N ILE A 73 -11.37 7.03 12.77
CA ILE A 73 -12.33 6.04 12.25
C ILE A 73 -11.62 4.84 11.63
N TRP A 74 -10.36 5.00 11.19
CA TRP A 74 -9.56 3.93 10.61
C TRP A 74 -8.08 3.99 11.02
N ILE A 75 -7.42 2.90 11.45
CA ILE A 75 -8.07 1.71 12.01
C ILE A 75 -8.34 1.97 13.50
N ASN A 76 -9.60 1.81 13.89
CA ASN A 76 -10.00 1.88 15.29
C ASN A 76 -10.68 0.55 15.63
N LEU A 77 -9.96 -0.32 16.34
CA LEU A 77 -10.46 -1.67 16.63
C LEU A 77 -11.74 -1.66 17.48
N GLU A 78 -11.97 -0.61 18.27
CA GLU A 78 -13.21 -0.45 19.04
C GLU A 78 -14.41 -0.22 18.12
N GLU A 79 -14.23 0.51 17.01
CA GLU A 79 -15.27 0.75 15.99
C GLU A 79 -15.60 -0.54 15.19
N LEU A 80 -14.74 -1.57 15.25
CA LEU A 80 -14.94 -2.87 14.60
C LEU A 80 -15.65 -3.91 15.49
N LEU A 81 -16.00 -3.56 16.74
CA LEU A 81 -16.69 -4.48 17.64
C LEU A 81 -18.12 -4.78 17.16
N PRO A 82 -18.64 -6.01 17.37
CA PRO A 82 -19.96 -6.42 16.87
C PRO A 82 -21.12 -5.49 17.25
N GLN A 83 -21.03 -4.84 18.41
CA GLN A 83 -22.04 -3.91 18.91
C GLN A 83 -22.09 -2.60 18.12
N VAL A 84 -20.95 -2.13 17.58
CA VAL A 84 -20.83 -0.82 16.92
C VAL A 84 -20.45 -0.90 15.44
N ILE A 85 -20.24 -2.11 14.90
CA ILE A 85 -19.86 -2.31 13.50
C ILE A 85 -20.84 -1.68 12.51
N ASP A 86 -22.14 -1.69 12.82
CA ASP A 86 -23.16 -1.03 11.99
C ASP A 86 -22.98 0.50 11.99
N CYS A 87 -22.47 1.07 13.09
CA CYS A 87 -22.13 2.49 13.19
C CYS A 87 -20.89 2.83 12.35
N PHE A 88 -19.85 2.00 12.43
CA PHE A 88 -18.65 2.13 11.60
C PHE A 88 -19.02 2.08 10.11
N VAL A 89 -19.79 1.08 9.69
CA VAL A 89 -20.22 0.90 8.30
C VAL A 89 -21.01 2.10 7.80
N ASP A 90 -21.95 2.64 8.59
CA ASP A 90 -22.74 3.80 8.19
C ASP A 90 -21.95 5.12 8.15
N ASN A 91 -20.83 5.19 8.86
CA ASN A 91 -19.95 6.37 8.84
C ASN A 91 -18.90 6.28 7.72
N MET A 92 -18.31 5.10 7.53
CA MET A 92 -17.17 4.88 6.63
C MET A 92 -17.61 4.67 5.18
N ARG A 93 -18.81 4.13 4.93
CA ARG A 93 -19.32 3.89 3.57
C ARG A 93 -19.43 5.18 2.76
N LEU A 94 -19.21 5.03 1.46
CA LEU A 94 -19.43 6.06 0.46
C LEU A 94 -20.83 5.95 -0.15
N VAL A 95 -21.31 7.06 -0.73
CA VAL A 95 -22.54 7.12 -1.51
C VAL A 95 -22.16 7.42 -2.96
N TYR A 96 -22.52 6.53 -3.87
CA TYR A 96 -22.28 6.69 -5.30
C TYR A 96 -23.43 7.43 -5.98
N ASP A 97 -23.09 8.43 -6.78
CA ASP A 97 -24.05 9.17 -7.59
C ASP A 97 -23.88 8.79 -9.07
N LYS A 98 -24.94 8.19 -9.64
CA LYS A 98 -24.97 7.73 -11.03
C LYS A 98 -24.93 8.86 -12.05
N VAL A 99 -25.35 10.07 -11.66
CA VAL A 99 -25.35 11.26 -12.51
C VAL A 99 -23.95 11.85 -12.57
N THR A 100 -23.31 12.07 -11.42
CA THR A 100 -21.96 12.66 -11.39
C THR A 100 -20.86 11.63 -11.65
N ARG A 101 -21.15 10.32 -11.56
CA ARG A 101 -20.17 9.23 -11.71
C ARG A 101 -19.07 9.28 -10.65
N THR A 102 -19.39 9.79 -9.46
CA THR A 102 -18.44 9.97 -8.36
C THR A 102 -19.07 9.56 -7.04
N THR A 103 -18.25 9.45 -6.00
CA THR A 103 -18.71 9.13 -4.66
C THR A 103 -18.61 10.33 -3.72
N SER A 104 -19.47 10.36 -2.70
CA SER A 104 -19.40 11.31 -1.58
C SER A 104 -19.44 10.56 -0.25
N ASN A 105 -19.03 11.22 0.83
CA ASN A 105 -19.20 10.67 2.18
C ASN A 105 -20.68 10.46 2.51
N SER A 106 -20.96 9.59 3.47
CA SER A 106 -22.32 9.44 3.99
C SER A 106 -22.88 10.77 4.51
N PRO A 107 -24.20 11.04 4.39
CA PRO A 107 -24.78 12.33 4.79
C PRO A 107 -24.45 12.70 6.25
N GLY A 108 -23.92 13.91 6.43
CA GLY A 108 -23.49 14.40 7.74
C GLY A 108 -22.18 13.79 8.25
N VAL A 109 -21.41 13.13 7.39
CA VAL A 109 -20.08 12.60 7.72
C VAL A 109 -19.04 13.32 6.89
N ASP A 110 -18.02 13.85 7.54
CA ASP A 110 -16.82 14.35 6.87
C ASP A 110 -15.63 13.49 7.25
N ILE A 111 -14.92 12.96 6.26
CA ILE A 111 -13.75 12.11 6.43
C ILE A 111 -12.57 12.71 5.68
N ARG A 112 -11.42 12.69 6.32
CA ARG A 112 -10.16 13.17 5.75
C ARG A 112 -8.98 12.34 6.20
N THR A 113 -7.90 12.40 5.42
CA THR A 113 -6.59 11.92 5.82
C THR A 113 -5.95 12.87 6.84
N VAL A 114 -4.94 12.38 7.54
CA VAL A 114 -4.17 13.14 8.53
C VAL A 114 -2.67 12.97 8.28
N GLU A 115 -1.89 13.92 8.79
CA GLU A 115 -0.42 13.87 8.76
C GLU A 115 0.18 13.76 7.35
N PHE A 116 -0.42 14.43 6.34
CA PHE A 116 0.15 14.46 5.00
C PHE A 116 1.54 15.12 5.01
N GLY A 117 2.56 14.39 4.54
CA GLY A 117 3.96 14.78 4.61
C GLY A 117 4.66 14.42 5.92
N GLY A 118 3.94 14.06 6.98
CA GLY A 118 4.46 13.33 8.14
C GLY A 118 4.50 11.83 7.86
N THR A 119 4.95 11.01 8.81
CA THR A 119 5.05 9.54 8.64
C THR A 119 4.13 8.76 9.58
N SER A 120 3.69 9.36 10.69
CA SER A 120 2.93 8.67 11.75
C SER A 120 1.69 7.94 11.24
N SER A 121 0.91 8.57 10.35
CA SER A 121 -0.35 8.02 9.84
C SER A 121 -0.19 6.85 8.87
N VAL A 122 1.03 6.64 8.35
CA VAL A 122 1.37 5.52 7.47
C VAL A 122 2.31 4.52 8.14
N GLU A 123 2.96 4.89 9.26
CA GLU A 123 3.73 3.96 10.10
C GLU A 123 2.81 3.03 10.91
N TRP A 124 1.78 3.61 11.53
CA TRP A 124 0.86 2.91 12.43
C TRP A 124 -0.58 3.14 11.99
N LEU A 125 -1.34 2.06 11.76
CA LEU A 125 -2.74 2.17 11.35
C LEU A 125 -3.64 2.60 12.50
N ASP A 126 -3.30 2.23 13.73
CA ASP A 126 -4.00 2.65 14.94
C ASP A 126 -3.17 3.74 15.65
N PRO A 127 -3.72 4.94 15.91
CA PRO A 127 -3.00 5.98 16.64
C PRO A 127 -2.75 5.64 18.12
N SER A 128 -3.45 4.65 18.69
CA SER A 128 -3.32 4.21 20.06
C SER A 128 -1.98 3.51 20.30
N LYS A 129 -1.02 4.21 20.94
CA LYS A 129 0.29 3.61 21.31
C LYS A 129 0.17 2.26 22.03
N PRO A 130 -0.80 2.04 22.94
CA PRO A 130 -1.00 0.74 23.53
C PRO A 130 -1.24 -0.37 22.52
N SER A 131 -1.80 -0.15 21.33
CA SER A 131 -2.04 -1.23 20.35
C SER A 131 -0.82 -1.54 19.47
N HIS A 132 0.25 -0.74 19.53
CA HIS A 132 1.45 -0.88 18.71
C HIS A 132 2.25 -2.16 18.96
N TYR A 133 1.92 -2.94 19.99
CA TYR A 133 2.48 -4.29 20.16
C TYR A 133 1.87 -5.32 19.20
N LEU A 134 0.76 -5.01 18.52
CA LEU A 134 0.12 -5.89 17.55
C LEU A 134 0.79 -5.74 16.17
N PRO A 135 1.51 -6.76 15.67
CA PRO A 135 2.34 -6.61 14.47
C PRO A 135 1.57 -6.20 13.20
N PHE A 136 0.28 -6.57 13.10
CA PHE A 136 -0.56 -6.23 11.94
C PHE A 136 -0.98 -4.74 11.88
N LEU A 137 -0.79 -3.98 12.97
CA LEU A 137 -1.03 -2.54 13.02
C LEU A 137 0.21 -1.71 12.64
N SER A 138 1.38 -2.34 12.63
CA SER A 138 2.64 -1.77 12.12
C SER A 138 2.68 -1.92 10.61
N TYR A 139 2.51 -0.81 9.88
CA TYR A 139 2.49 -0.79 8.43
C TYR A 139 3.85 -0.38 7.85
N PHE A 140 4.15 0.91 7.64
CA PHE A 140 5.48 1.35 7.21
C PHE A 140 6.49 1.53 8.35
N TYR A 141 6.12 1.29 9.61
CA TYR A 141 6.98 1.58 10.76
C TYR A 141 8.38 0.96 10.65
N SER A 142 8.49 -0.33 10.26
CA SER A 142 9.79 -1.00 10.13
C SER A 142 10.69 -0.30 9.11
N ILE A 143 10.16 0.00 7.92
CA ILE A 143 10.90 0.71 6.86
C ILE A 143 11.34 2.09 7.34
N VAL A 144 10.44 2.87 7.95
CA VAL A 144 10.79 4.21 8.45
C VAL A 144 11.83 4.13 9.56
N ASN A 145 11.71 3.17 10.47
CA ASN A 145 12.66 2.95 11.55
C ASN A 145 14.06 2.63 11.00
N ASP A 146 14.15 1.71 10.04
CA ASP A 146 15.41 1.38 9.35
C ASP A 146 16.02 2.60 8.67
N LEU A 147 15.21 3.37 7.91
CA LEU A 147 15.66 4.60 7.28
C LEU A 147 16.21 5.61 8.30
N THR A 148 15.53 5.78 9.45
CA THR A 148 16.01 6.71 10.48
C THR A 148 17.33 6.26 11.12
N ALA A 149 17.59 4.95 11.17
CA ALA A 149 18.90 4.44 11.59
C ALA A 149 20.02 4.80 10.60
N PHE A 150 19.70 5.01 9.31
CA PHE A 150 20.63 5.55 8.31
C PHE A 150 20.72 7.09 8.30
N GLY A 151 20.06 7.78 9.23
CA GLY A 151 20.10 9.25 9.34
C GLY A 151 18.99 9.98 8.59
N TYR A 152 17.96 9.27 8.11
CA TYR A 152 16.76 9.92 7.58
C TYR A 152 15.93 10.58 8.68
N ILE A 153 15.26 11.69 8.35
CA ILE A 153 14.48 12.51 9.27
C ILE A 153 13.01 12.44 8.83
N ARG A 154 12.14 11.92 9.71
CA ARG A 154 10.68 11.90 9.53
C ARG A 154 10.16 13.31 9.23
N GLY A 155 9.32 13.44 8.22
CA GLY A 155 8.74 14.73 7.79
C GLY A 155 9.65 15.61 6.94
N VAL A 156 10.93 15.22 6.75
CA VAL A 156 11.91 15.99 5.96
C VAL A 156 12.47 15.14 4.83
N SER A 157 13.23 14.09 5.14
CA SER A 157 13.86 13.21 4.16
C SER A 157 13.15 11.86 4.00
N VAL A 158 12.22 11.52 4.90
CA VAL A 158 11.22 10.46 4.71
C VAL A 158 9.84 11.00 5.05
N ARG A 159 8.88 10.88 4.13
CA ARG A 159 7.55 11.50 4.23
C ARG A 159 6.46 10.55 3.74
N GLY A 160 5.32 10.55 4.41
CA GLY A 160 4.12 9.80 4.01
C GLY A 160 3.19 10.62 3.14
N ALA A 161 2.59 9.98 2.14
CA ALA A 161 1.56 10.53 1.26
C ALA A 161 0.24 9.74 1.43
N PRO A 162 -0.42 9.83 2.60
CA PRO A 162 -1.71 9.19 2.81
C PRO A 162 -2.77 9.79 1.88
N PHE A 163 -3.70 8.95 1.43
CA PHE A 163 -4.85 9.34 0.62
C PHE A 163 -6.11 8.61 1.13
N ASP A 164 -7.28 9.08 0.69
CA ASP A 164 -8.53 8.38 0.98
C ASP A 164 -8.58 7.08 0.18
N PHE A 165 -8.13 5.99 0.79
CA PHE A 165 -8.02 4.67 0.15
C PHE A 165 -9.37 4.07 -0.27
N ARG A 166 -10.50 4.64 0.18
CA ARG A 166 -11.82 4.23 -0.30
C ARG A 166 -12.04 4.60 -1.77
N LYS A 167 -11.31 5.60 -2.27
CA LYS A 167 -11.44 6.18 -3.61
C LYS A 167 -10.52 5.52 -4.62
N ALA A 168 -10.92 5.56 -5.88
CA ALA A 168 -10.09 5.17 -7.02
C ALA A 168 -9.34 6.39 -7.60
N PRO A 169 -8.32 6.18 -8.47
CA PRO A 169 -7.48 7.27 -8.95
C PRO A 169 -8.21 8.46 -9.58
N ASN A 170 -9.34 8.26 -10.27
CA ASN A 170 -10.14 9.32 -10.88
C ASN A 170 -10.74 10.32 -9.87
N GLU A 171 -10.87 9.94 -8.59
CA GLU A 171 -11.41 10.81 -7.53
C GLU A 171 -10.32 11.39 -6.60
N LEU A 172 -9.04 11.21 -6.91
CA LEU A 172 -7.89 11.63 -6.09
C LEU A 172 -7.19 12.90 -6.61
N SER A 173 -7.91 13.79 -7.31
CA SER A 173 -7.31 14.94 -8.00
C SER A 173 -6.58 15.91 -7.07
N ASP A 174 -7.13 16.22 -5.90
CA ASP A 174 -6.48 17.09 -4.90
C ASP A 174 -5.27 16.40 -4.27
N TYR A 175 -5.36 15.11 -3.97
CA TYR A 175 -4.22 14.31 -3.53
C TYR A 175 -3.05 14.36 -4.52
N TYR A 176 -3.29 14.30 -5.83
CA TYR A 176 -2.21 14.38 -6.82
C TYR A 176 -1.54 15.75 -6.89
N LYS A 177 -2.30 16.84 -6.68
CA LYS A 177 -1.72 18.18 -6.56
C LYS A 177 -0.82 18.25 -5.33
N ASP A 178 -1.30 17.75 -4.20
CA ASP A 178 -0.56 17.74 -2.95
C ASP A 178 0.67 16.83 -3.01
N LEU A 179 0.55 15.66 -3.64
CA LEU A 179 1.65 14.73 -3.87
C LEU A 179 2.75 15.36 -4.73
N LYS A 180 2.37 16.03 -5.83
CA LYS A 180 3.33 16.75 -6.68
C LYS A 180 4.07 17.82 -5.88
N ASN A 181 3.33 18.68 -5.19
CA ASN A 181 3.90 19.74 -4.35
C ASN A 181 4.83 19.17 -3.27
N MET A 182 4.43 18.05 -2.65
CA MET A 182 5.24 17.40 -1.63
C MET A 182 6.53 16.82 -2.19
N ILE A 183 6.51 16.21 -3.38
CA ILE A 183 7.73 15.69 -4.04
C ILE A 183 8.69 16.83 -4.36
N GLU A 184 8.19 17.96 -4.88
CA GLU A 184 9.00 19.15 -5.19
C GLU A 184 9.59 19.81 -3.92
N ASP A 185 8.80 19.91 -2.85
CA ASP A 185 9.23 20.39 -1.53
C ASP A 185 10.28 19.45 -0.91
N THR A 186 10.06 18.13 -1.02
CA THR A 186 11.00 17.11 -0.52
C THR A 186 12.32 17.17 -1.26
N TYR A 187 12.30 17.33 -2.58
CA TYR A 187 13.50 17.56 -3.39
C TYR A 187 14.28 18.78 -2.88
N THR A 188 13.60 19.91 -2.70
CA THR A 188 14.22 21.18 -2.29
C THR A 188 14.80 21.11 -0.87
N LYS A 189 14.06 20.52 0.08
CA LYS A 189 14.49 20.33 1.48
C LYS A 189 15.70 19.40 1.62
N ASN A 190 15.95 18.54 0.64
CA ASN A 190 17.02 17.54 0.67
C ASN A 190 18.10 17.87 -0.36
N ASN A 191 18.54 19.13 -0.40
CA ASN A 191 19.63 19.61 -1.25
C ASN A 191 19.42 19.34 -2.74
N ASN A 192 18.19 19.47 -3.22
CA ASN A 192 17.83 19.22 -4.62
C ASN A 192 18.12 17.76 -5.04
N SER A 193 17.93 16.81 -4.13
CA SER A 193 18.10 15.38 -4.39
C SER A 193 16.78 14.77 -4.87
N LYS A 194 16.84 13.98 -5.94
CA LYS A 194 15.70 13.25 -6.49
C LYS A 194 15.10 12.28 -5.46
N VAL A 195 13.78 12.13 -5.51
CA VAL A 195 13.00 11.34 -4.55
C VAL A 195 12.88 9.88 -5.00
N VAL A 196 13.11 8.95 -4.08
CA VAL A 196 12.69 7.54 -4.23
C VAL A 196 11.27 7.41 -3.70
N ALA A 197 10.35 6.98 -4.55
CA ALA A 197 8.99 6.67 -4.12
C ALA A 197 8.91 5.19 -3.73
N ILE A 198 8.44 4.90 -2.52
CA ILE A 198 8.15 3.53 -2.06
C ILE A 198 6.63 3.41 -1.98
N ALA A 199 6.05 2.58 -2.85
CA ALA A 199 4.62 2.35 -2.89
C ALA A 199 4.30 0.89 -2.53
N HIS A 200 3.26 0.69 -1.73
CA HIS A 200 2.82 -0.65 -1.34
C HIS A 200 1.41 -0.96 -1.85
N SER A 201 1.19 -2.20 -2.32
CA SER A 201 -0.14 -2.69 -2.73
C SER A 201 -0.83 -1.73 -3.70
N MET A 202 -2.06 -1.29 -3.42
CA MET A 202 -2.82 -0.31 -4.22
C MET A 202 -2.12 1.05 -4.39
N GLY A 203 -1.19 1.41 -3.51
CA GLY A 203 -0.39 2.62 -3.68
C GLY A 203 0.42 2.62 -4.98
N ASN A 204 0.77 1.44 -5.49
CA ASN A 204 1.49 1.26 -6.74
C ASN A 204 0.69 1.73 -7.96
N PRO A 205 -0.52 1.19 -8.25
CA PRO A 205 -1.32 1.68 -9.36
C PRO A 205 -1.81 3.12 -9.17
N VAL A 206 -2.02 3.59 -7.93
CA VAL A 206 -2.29 5.02 -7.64
C VAL A 206 -1.12 5.91 -8.06
N PHE A 207 0.11 5.53 -7.69
CA PHE A 207 1.30 6.28 -8.06
C PHE A 207 1.64 6.17 -9.56
N LEU A 208 1.37 5.02 -10.18
CA LEU A 208 1.50 4.86 -11.64
C LEU A 208 0.58 5.84 -12.38
N TYR A 209 -0.69 5.92 -11.98
CA TYR A 209 -1.66 6.86 -12.55
C TYR A 209 -1.16 8.31 -12.44
N PHE A 210 -0.58 8.68 -11.29
CA PHE A 210 0.07 9.98 -11.10
C PHE A 210 1.24 10.21 -12.06
N LEU A 211 2.17 9.26 -12.17
CA LEU A 211 3.35 9.37 -13.02
C LEU A 211 2.99 9.45 -14.52
N ASN A 212 1.97 8.73 -14.97
CA ASN A 212 1.52 8.80 -16.37
C ASN A 212 0.94 10.17 -16.75
N GLN A 213 0.59 11.02 -15.77
CA GLN A 213 0.11 12.38 -15.99
C GLN A 213 1.22 13.45 -15.83
N GLN A 214 2.43 13.07 -15.40
CA GLN A 214 3.53 14.01 -15.28
C GLN A 214 4.37 14.04 -16.57
N PRO A 215 4.81 15.23 -17.04
CA PRO A 215 5.77 15.34 -18.12
C PRO A 215 7.05 14.56 -17.81
N GLN A 216 7.68 13.98 -18.84
CA GLN A 216 8.93 13.23 -18.66
C GLN A 216 10.02 14.10 -18.03
N GLU A 217 10.15 15.37 -18.43
CA GLU A 217 11.09 16.33 -17.84
C GLU A 217 10.89 16.52 -16.33
N TRP A 218 9.64 16.50 -15.85
CA TRP A 218 9.34 16.59 -14.43
C TRP A 218 9.81 15.32 -13.71
N LYS A 219 9.50 14.14 -14.27
CA LYS A 219 9.92 12.85 -13.70
C LYS A 219 11.44 12.75 -13.65
N ASP A 220 12.12 13.13 -14.73
CA ASP A 220 13.58 13.14 -14.83
C ASP A 220 14.21 14.09 -13.82
N LYS A 221 13.55 15.20 -13.47
CA LYS A 221 14.05 16.16 -12.48
C LYS A 221 13.82 15.70 -11.04
N TYR A 222 12.65 15.16 -10.72
CA TYR A 222 12.23 14.97 -9.33
C TYR A 222 12.24 13.52 -8.84
N ILE A 223 12.14 12.53 -9.73
CA ILE A 223 12.01 11.12 -9.35
C ILE A 223 13.33 10.38 -9.63
N GLN A 224 13.88 9.77 -8.59
CA GLN A 224 15.04 8.90 -8.70
C GLN A 224 14.61 7.53 -9.19
N SER A 225 13.67 6.90 -8.47
CA SER A 225 13.12 5.59 -8.79
C SER A 225 11.81 5.35 -8.05
N MET A 226 11.07 4.33 -8.50
CA MET A 226 9.94 3.76 -7.81
C MET A 226 10.32 2.37 -7.28
N ILE A 227 10.26 2.17 -5.97
CA ILE A 227 10.28 0.85 -5.33
C ILE A 227 8.83 0.42 -5.18
N ALA A 228 8.43 -0.54 -6.00
CA ALA A 228 7.09 -1.10 -5.99
C ALA A 228 7.06 -2.37 -5.13
N LEU A 229 6.48 -2.27 -3.94
CA LEU A 229 6.28 -3.39 -3.02
C LEU A 229 4.89 -4.00 -3.23
N ALA A 230 4.83 -5.28 -3.61
CA ALA A 230 3.58 -6.05 -3.78
C ALA A 230 2.52 -5.32 -4.65
N GLY A 231 2.95 -4.78 -5.80
CA GLY A 231 2.09 -3.95 -6.65
C GLY A 231 0.91 -4.69 -7.28
N VAL A 232 -0.30 -4.11 -7.19
CA VAL A 232 -1.54 -4.68 -7.74
C VAL A 232 -1.77 -4.18 -9.17
N TRP A 233 -0.98 -4.66 -10.13
CA TRP A 233 -0.98 -4.12 -11.50
C TRP A 233 -2.18 -4.57 -12.35
N GLY A 234 -2.62 -5.80 -12.18
CA GLY A 234 -3.73 -6.39 -12.93
C GLY A 234 -5.03 -6.54 -12.14
N GLY A 235 -5.05 -6.11 -10.87
CA GLY A 235 -6.09 -6.46 -9.91
C GLY A 235 -5.77 -7.74 -9.13
N ALA A 236 -6.72 -8.18 -8.29
CA ALA A 236 -6.63 -9.40 -7.50
C ALA A 236 -8.02 -10.06 -7.40
N VAL A 237 -8.08 -11.37 -7.15
CA VAL A 237 -9.38 -12.07 -7.02
C VAL A 237 -10.10 -11.70 -5.72
N LYS A 238 -9.36 -11.38 -4.65
CA LYS A 238 -9.91 -11.05 -3.32
C LYS A 238 -11.01 -9.96 -3.34
N PRO A 239 -10.89 -8.84 -4.08
CA PRO A 239 -11.98 -7.88 -4.30
C PRO A 239 -13.34 -8.46 -4.73
N LEU A 240 -13.38 -9.56 -5.49
CA LEU A 240 -14.65 -10.23 -5.82
C LEU A 240 -15.34 -10.80 -4.59
N ARG A 241 -14.56 -11.28 -3.60
CA ARG A 241 -15.10 -11.74 -2.31
C ARG A 241 -15.64 -10.58 -1.48
N LEU A 242 -14.94 -9.44 -1.46
CA LEU A 242 -15.43 -8.22 -0.81
C LEU A 242 -16.78 -7.79 -1.40
N MET A 243 -16.91 -7.84 -2.74
CA MET A 243 -18.17 -7.57 -3.42
C MET A 243 -19.24 -8.64 -3.13
N ALA A 244 -18.89 -9.92 -3.05
CA ALA A 244 -19.86 -11.00 -2.84
C ALA A 244 -20.19 -11.22 -1.37
N SER A 245 -19.34 -11.90 -0.60
CA SER A 245 -19.59 -12.35 0.78
C SER A 245 -19.06 -11.41 1.86
N GLY A 246 -18.35 -10.35 1.46
CA GLY A 246 -17.57 -9.52 2.37
C GLY A 246 -16.31 -10.22 2.89
N ASP A 247 -15.50 -9.48 3.63
CA ASP A 247 -14.28 -9.97 4.30
C ASP A 247 -14.20 -9.47 5.74
N SER A 248 -13.60 -10.25 6.64
CA SER A 248 -13.46 -9.87 8.06
C SER A 248 -12.30 -8.89 8.33
N LEU A 249 -11.56 -8.46 7.30
CA LEU A 249 -10.39 -7.59 7.43
C LEU A 249 -9.28 -8.22 8.31
N GLY A 250 -9.29 -9.55 8.45
CA GLY A 250 -8.38 -10.28 9.35
C GLY A 250 -8.76 -10.21 10.84
N VAL A 251 -9.89 -9.58 11.19
CA VAL A 251 -10.34 -9.43 12.58
C VAL A 251 -11.39 -10.50 12.91
N SER A 252 -11.06 -11.41 13.83
CA SER A 252 -11.87 -12.61 14.10
C SER A 252 -13.31 -12.35 14.59
N VAL A 253 -13.56 -11.19 15.21
CA VAL A 253 -14.89 -10.82 15.71
C VAL A 253 -15.76 -10.12 14.66
N VAL A 254 -15.19 -9.74 13.51
CA VAL A 254 -15.93 -9.05 12.44
C VAL A 254 -16.71 -10.07 11.62
N VAL A 255 -18.02 -9.84 11.49
CA VAL A 255 -18.89 -10.62 10.62
C VAL A 255 -18.79 -10.06 9.18
N PRO A 256 -18.31 -10.84 8.19
CA PRO A 256 -18.07 -10.34 6.83
C PRO A 256 -19.27 -9.64 6.18
N LEU A 257 -20.47 -10.20 6.34
CA LEU A 257 -21.69 -9.61 5.78
C LEU A 257 -22.07 -8.26 6.39
N LYS A 258 -21.64 -7.98 7.62
CA LYS A 258 -21.91 -6.71 8.29
C LYS A 258 -21.07 -5.58 7.70
N VAL A 259 -19.81 -5.87 7.35
CA VAL A 259 -18.89 -4.88 6.76
C VAL A 259 -18.98 -4.80 5.23
N ARG A 260 -19.53 -5.82 4.57
CA ARG A 260 -19.74 -5.84 3.12
C ARG A 260 -20.34 -4.56 2.52
N PRO A 261 -21.36 -3.88 3.12
CA PRO A 261 -21.90 -2.65 2.54
C PRO A 261 -20.86 -1.52 2.43
N GLU A 262 -19.94 -1.44 3.38
CA GLU A 262 -18.84 -0.48 3.36
C GLU A 262 -17.80 -0.86 2.30
N GLN A 263 -17.38 -2.13 2.27
CA GLN A 263 -16.42 -2.66 1.28
C GLN A 263 -16.93 -2.50 -0.17
N ARG A 264 -18.22 -2.75 -0.39
CA ARG A 264 -18.91 -2.55 -1.68
C ARG A 264 -18.95 -1.08 -2.10
N SER A 265 -19.07 -0.18 -1.15
CA SER A 265 -19.24 1.25 -1.42
C SER A 265 -17.98 1.92 -1.95
N MET A 266 -16.81 1.30 -1.80
CA MET A 266 -15.51 1.85 -2.20
C MET A 266 -15.23 1.62 -3.69
N PRO A 267 -15.05 2.69 -4.49
CA PRO A 267 -14.55 2.55 -5.86
C PRO A 267 -13.18 1.85 -5.95
N SER A 268 -12.34 1.93 -4.90
CA SER A 268 -11.07 1.20 -4.84
C SER A 268 -11.25 -0.32 -4.94
N THR A 269 -12.28 -0.89 -4.32
CA THR A 269 -12.59 -2.33 -4.44
C THR A 269 -12.88 -2.71 -5.88
N ALA A 270 -13.68 -1.91 -6.60
CA ALA A 270 -14.00 -2.16 -8.02
C ALA A 270 -12.78 -1.96 -8.94
N PHE A 271 -11.95 -0.97 -8.62
CA PHE A 271 -10.69 -0.68 -9.31
C PHE A 271 -9.71 -1.85 -9.24
N LEU A 272 -9.60 -2.49 -8.08
CA LEU A 272 -8.69 -3.61 -7.84
C LEU A 272 -9.22 -4.97 -8.34
N MET A 273 -10.40 -5.04 -8.95
CA MET A 273 -10.90 -6.29 -9.53
C MET A 273 -10.07 -6.74 -10.74
N PRO A 274 -9.98 -8.06 -11.01
CA PRO A 274 -9.15 -8.61 -12.08
C PRO A 274 -9.40 -7.96 -13.44
N SER A 275 -8.32 -7.66 -14.16
CA SER A 275 -8.33 -7.07 -15.50
C SER A 275 -8.24 -8.13 -16.59
N ASP A 276 -8.90 -7.88 -17.72
CA ASP A 276 -8.86 -8.73 -18.91
C ASP A 276 -7.49 -8.74 -19.63
N LYS A 277 -6.56 -7.87 -19.21
CA LYS A 277 -5.15 -7.91 -19.65
C LYS A 277 -4.35 -9.00 -18.94
N PHE A 278 -4.84 -9.50 -17.81
CA PHE A 278 -4.14 -10.46 -16.95
C PHE A 278 -4.90 -11.78 -16.77
N TRP A 279 -6.23 -11.76 -16.88
CA TRP A 279 -7.07 -12.95 -16.88
C TRP A 279 -7.78 -13.08 -18.23
N LYS A 280 -7.76 -14.30 -18.78
CA LYS A 280 -8.45 -14.61 -20.03
C LYS A 280 -9.97 -14.61 -19.79
N PRO A 281 -10.77 -14.27 -20.81
CA PRO A 281 -12.23 -14.32 -20.71
C PRO A 281 -12.81 -15.71 -20.36
N SER A 282 -12.03 -16.79 -20.50
CA SER A 282 -12.43 -18.16 -20.15
C SER A 282 -12.04 -18.60 -18.74
N GLU A 283 -11.28 -17.79 -18.00
CA GLU A 283 -10.83 -18.13 -16.65
C GLU A 283 -11.92 -17.80 -15.62
N VAL A 284 -12.37 -18.82 -14.90
CA VAL A 284 -13.43 -18.68 -13.88
C VAL A 284 -12.86 -18.08 -12.61
N LEU A 285 -13.41 -16.94 -12.20
CA LEU A 285 -13.03 -16.23 -10.97
C LEU A 285 -14.00 -16.54 -9.82
N VAL A 286 -15.28 -16.70 -10.15
CA VAL A 286 -16.33 -17.10 -9.21
C VAL A 286 -17.14 -18.24 -9.81
N ARG A 287 -17.26 -19.34 -9.08
CA ARG A 287 -18.09 -20.49 -9.43
C ARG A 287 -19.23 -20.61 -8.42
N THR A 288 -20.44 -20.77 -8.92
CA THR A 288 -21.65 -21.05 -8.12
C THR A 288 -22.28 -22.36 -8.59
N GLU A 289 -23.36 -22.80 -7.94
CA GLU A 289 -24.14 -23.98 -8.37
C GLU A 289 -24.66 -23.84 -9.80
N SER A 290 -25.12 -22.64 -10.18
CA SER A 290 -25.80 -22.40 -11.47
C SER A 290 -24.92 -21.70 -12.50
N LYS A 291 -23.81 -21.08 -12.09
CA LYS A 291 -23.10 -20.12 -12.95
C LYS A 291 -21.61 -19.97 -12.65
N ASN A 292 -20.85 -19.66 -13.69
CA ASN A 292 -19.46 -19.20 -13.57
C ASN A 292 -19.40 -17.73 -13.98
N TYR A 293 -18.53 -16.96 -13.32
CA TYR A 293 -18.23 -15.58 -13.67
C TYR A 293 -16.74 -15.45 -13.96
N THR A 294 -16.43 -14.84 -15.10
CA THR A 294 -15.08 -14.47 -15.52
C THR A 294 -14.94 -12.94 -15.56
N VAL A 295 -13.78 -12.44 -16.02
CA VAL A 295 -13.60 -11.00 -16.31
C VAL A 295 -14.60 -10.45 -17.33
N ALA A 296 -15.23 -11.29 -18.15
CA ALA A 296 -16.23 -10.87 -19.14
C ALA A 296 -17.64 -10.71 -18.54
N ASP A 297 -17.88 -11.25 -17.34
CA ASP A 297 -19.23 -11.41 -16.77
C ASP A 297 -19.53 -10.42 -15.65
N TYR A 298 -18.71 -9.37 -15.44
CA TYR A 298 -18.89 -8.45 -14.31
C TYR A 298 -20.25 -7.77 -14.27
N LYS A 299 -20.84 -7.44 -15.42
CA LYS A 299 -22.20 -6.88 -15.47
C LYS A 299 -23.21 -7.82 -14.83
N GLU A 300 -23.12 -9.10 -15.15
CA GLU A 300 -24.04 -10.11 -14.66
C GLU A 300 -23.72 -10.48 -13.20
N PHE A 301 -22.44 -10.58 -12.85
CA PHE A 301 -21.99 -10.74 -11.47
C PHE A 301 -22.63 -9.70 -10.54
N PHE A 302 -22.51 -8.40 -10.87
CA PHE A 302 -23.11 -7.34 -10.05
C PHE A 302 -24.63 -7.32 -10.08
N SER A 303 -25.26 -7.75 -11.17
CA SER A 303 -26.71 -7.95 -11.24
C SER A 303 -27.16 -9.04 -10.27
N ASP A 304 -26.47 -10.18 -10.24
CA ASP A 304 -26.79 -11.33 -9.38
C ASP A 304 -26.51 -11.04 -7.90
N LEU A 305 -25.61 -10.09 -7.60
CA LEU A 305 -25.38 -9.55 -6.25
C LEU A 305 -26.45 -8.54 -5.79
N ASN A 306 -27.37 -8.14 -6.66
CA ASN A 306 -28.26 -6.99 -6.48
C ASN A 306 -27.50 -5.72 -6.09
N PHE A 307 -26.35 -5.47 -6.73
CA PHE A 307 -25.48 -4.33 -6.48
C PHE A 307 -24.94 -3.73 -7.78
N THR A 308 -25.83 -3.16 -8.59
CA THR A 308 -25.48 -2.65 -9.92
C THR A 308 -24.58 -1.42 -9.89
N ASP A 309 -24.57 -0.65 -8.80
CA ASP A 309 -23.66 0.49 -8.60
C ASP A 309 -22.19 0.04 -8.64
N GLY A 310 -21.89 -1.18 -8.18
CA GLY A 310 -20.54 -1.73 -8.26
C GLY A 310 -20.05 -1.92 -9.70
N TYR A 311 -20.95 -2.29 -10.63
CA TYR A 311 -20.61 -2.36 -12.06
C TYR A 311 -20.38 -0.97 -12.66
N GLU A 312 -21.17 0.00 -12.22
CA GLU A 312 -20.99 1.40 -12.61
C GLU A 312 -19.63 1.94 -12.13
N MET A 313 -19.24 1.68 -10.89
CA MET A 313 -17.90 2.00 -10.37
C MET A 313 -16.79 1.26 -11.14
N ARG A 314 -17.01 -0.01 -11.52
CA ARG A 314 -16.04 -0.77 -12.32
C ARG A 314 -15.79 -0.09 -13.67
N LYS A 315 -16.85 0.32 -14.38
CA LYS A 315 -16.70 1.05 -15.67
C LYS A 315 -15.93 2.36 -15.51
N ASP A 316 -16.11 3.08 -14.41
CA ASP A 316 -15.40 4.34 -14.14
C ASP A 316 -13.90 4.13 -13.89
N THR A 317 -13.52 2.94 -13.40
CA THR A 317 -12.18 2.70 -12.85
C THR A 317 -11.33 1.74 -13.66
N GLU A 318 -11.94 0.85 -14.45
CA GLU A 318 -11.25 -0.25 -15.11
C GLU A 318 -10.20 0.19 -16.11
N MET A 319 -10.36 1.37 -16.72
CA MET A 319 -9.46 1.90 -17.75
C MET A 319 -8.29 2.71 -17.18
N LEU A 320 -8.32 3.07 -15.89
CA LEU A 320 -7.38 4.06 -15.33
C LEU A 320 -5.91 3.63 -15.43
N ILE A 321 -5.63 2.34 -15.25
CA ILE A 321 -4.28 1.77 -15.42
C ILE A 321 -4.26 0.49 -16.29
N ARG A 322 -5.34 0.22 -17.03
CA ARG A 322 -5.53 -1.05 -17.77
C ARG A 322 -4.38 -1.36 -18.73
N ASP A 323 -3.95 -0.36 -19.49
CA ASP A 323 -2.90 -0.55 -20.50
C ASP A 323 -1.49 -0.59 -19.91
N LEU A 324 -1.38 -0.38 -18.59
CA LEU A 324 -0.13 -0.44 -17.84
C LEU A 324 0.98 0.37 -18.52
N GLN A 325 0.68 1.62 -18.83
CA GLN A 325 1.60 2.53 -19.53
C GLN A 325 2.89 2.70 -18.72
N PRO A 326 4.08 2.54 -19.31
CA PRO A 326 5.33 2.60 -18.56
C PRO A 326 5.49 3.92 -17.78
N PRO A 327 5.94 3.89 -16.52
CA PRO A 327 6.05 5.08 -15.69
C PRO A 327 7.16 6.03 -16.16
N GLY A 328 8.12 5.56 -16.96
CA GLY A 328 9.22 6.38 -17.48
C GLY A 328 10.23 6.79 -16.40
N VAL A 329 10.35 6.00 -15.34
CA VAL A 329 11.36 6.15 -14.27
C VAL A 329 11.96 4.78 -13.98
N VAL A 330 13.09 4.73 -13.27
CA VAL A 330 13.64 3.45 -12.79
C VAL A 330 12.62 2.76 -11.89
N VAL A 331 12.36 1.48 -12.13
CA VAL A 331 11.42 0.69 -11.32
C VAL A 331 12.18 -0.44 -10.64
N HIS A 332 11.98 -0.62 -9.33
CA HIS A 332 12.37 -1.81 -8.60
C HIS A 332 11.10 -2.55 -8.20
N CYS A 333 10.82 -3.67 -8.85
CA CYS A 333 9.61 -4.45 -8.65
C CYS A 333 9.87 -5.60 -7.67
N LEU A 334 9.43 -5.40 -6.43
CA LEU A 334 9.59 -6.33 -5.32
C LEU A 334 8.22 -6.95 -5.00
N HIS A 335 8.15 -8.28 -4.95
CA HIS A 335 6.89 -8.95 -4.63
C HIS A 335 7.12 -10.34 -4.02
N GLY A 336 6.12 -10.80 -3.26
CA GLY A 336 6.04 -12.16 -2.75
C GLY A 336 5.87 -13.21 -3.85
N THR A 337 6.28 -14.43 -3.56
CA THR A 337 6.05 -15.63 -4.39
C THR A 337 5.88 -16.85 -3.48
N GLY A 338 5.16 -17.88 -3.93
CA GLY A 338 4.98 -19.13 -3.21
C GLY A 338 3.99 -19.09 -2.06
N VAL A 339 3.15 -18.04 -1.97
CA VAL A 339 2.10 -17.93 -0.93
C VAL A 339 0.75 -18.22 -1.56
N ASP A 340 -0.01 -19.14 -0.95
CA ASP A 340 -1.35 -19.53 -1.39
C ASP A 340 -2.27 -18.32 -1.52
N THR A 341 -2.64 -17.98 -2.75
CA THR A 341 -3.39 -16.78 -3.10
C THR A 341 -4.72 -17.14 -3.77
N PRO A 342 -5.86 -16.56 -3.36
CA PRO A 342 -7.16 -16.89 -3.96
C PRO A 342 -7.16 -16.71 -5.49
N GLU A 343 -7.48 -17.76 -6.23
CA GLU A 343 -7.57 -17.77 -7.70
C GLU A 343 -9.01 -17.95 -8.18
N THR A 344 -9.80 -18.76 -7.47
CA THR A 344 -11.23 -18.95 -7.74
C THR A 344 -12.01 -19.04 -6.44
N LEU A 345 -13.13 -18.31 -6.35
CA LEU A 345 -14.09 -18.40 -5.25
C LEU A 345 -15.20 -19.40 -5.63
N VAL A 346 -15.45 -20.39 -4.79
CA VAL A 346 -16.41 -21.47 -5.05
C VAL A 346 -17.54 -21.41 -4.02
N TYR A 347 -18.75 -21.22 -4.51
CA TYR A 347 -19.98 -21.22 -3.73
C TYR A 347 -20.80 -22.46 -4.10
N GLY A 348 -21.10 -23.28 -3.10
CA GLY A 348 -22.04 -24.39 -3.21
C GLY A 348 -23.50 -23.95 -3.33
N LYS A 349 -24.40 -24.93 -3.21
CA LYS A 349 -25.84 -24.72 -3.29
C LYS A 349 -26.34 -23.76 -2.21
N GLY A 350 -27.02 -22.69 -2.61
CA GLY A 350 -27.59 -21.68 -1.72
C GLY A 350 -26.57 -20.83 -0.94
N GLN A 351 -25.27 -20.91 -1.29
CA GLN A 351 -24.19 -20.20 -0.62
C GLN A 351 -23.94 -18.81 -1.21
N PHE A 352 -24.07 -18.65 -2.52
CA PHE A 352 -23.83 -17.37 -3.18
C PHE A 352 -25.01 -16.39 -2.96
N PRO A 353 -24.77 -15.11 -2.60
CA PRO A 353 -23.47 -14.48 -2.31
C PRO A 353 -23.17 -14.32 -0.81
N ASP A 354 -24.00 -14.88 0.07
CA ASP A 354 -24.05 -14.50 1.50
C ASP A 354 -23.28 -15.45 2.43
N THR A 355 -22.50 -16.40 1.93
CA THR A 355 -21.60 -17.22 2.76
C THR A 355 -20.14 -17.01 2.39
N TYR A 356 -19.23 -17.29 3.31
CA TYR A 356 -17.82 -17.37 2.96
C TYR A 356 -17.60 -18.51 1.94
N PRO A 357 -16.95 -18.26 0.79
CA PRO A 357 -16.76 -19.28 -0.23
C PRO A 357 -15.63 -20.25 0.13
N ASP A 358 -15.68 -21.45 -0.43
CA ASP A 358 -14.47 -22.26 -0.58
C ASP A 358 -13.51 -21.56 -1.56
N VAL A 359 -12.21 -21.70 -1.36
CA VAL A 359 -11.21 -20.99 -2.17
C VAL A 359 -10.27 -21.99 -2.83
N MET A 360 -10.11 -21.86 -4.15
CA MET A 360 -9.01 -22.48 -4.88
C MET A 360 -7.84 -21.51 -4.90
N TYR A 361 -6.66 -22.00 -4.55
CA TYR A 361 -5.46 -21.19 -4.42
C TYR A 361 -4.52 -21.38 -5.63
N GLY A 362 -3.84 -20.31 -5.98
CA GLY A 362 -2.71 -20.28 -6.90
C GLY A 362 -1.52 -19.56 -6.27
N ASP A 363 -0.49 -19.30 -7.08
CA ASP A 363 0.71 -18.61 -6.63
C ASP A 363 0.50 -17.09 -6.51
N GLY A 364 1.19 -16.46 -5.56
CA GLY A 364 1.15 -15.04 -5.26
C GLY A 364 1.76 -14.71 -3.90
N ASP A 365 1.22 -13.69 -3.23
CA ASP A 365 1.65 -13.21 -1.91
C ASP A 365 0.57 -13.38 -0.82
N GLY A 366 -0.49 -14.16 -1.08
CA GLY A 366 -1.63 -14.38 -0.19
C GLY A 366 -2.81 -13.43 -0.46
N THR A 367 -2.57 -12.31 -1.16
CA THR A 367 -3.62 -11.35 -1.56
C THR A 367 -3.65 -11.12 -3.06
N VAL A 368 -2.50 -10.92 -3.69
CA VAL A 368 -2.35 -10.54 -5.09
C VAL A 368 -1.76 -11.71 -5.87
N ASN A 369 -2.49 -12.13 -6.90
CA ASN A 369 -2.08 -13.24 -7.75
C ASN A 369 -0.76 -12.95 -8.45
N ILE A 370 0.12 -13.95 -8.60
CA ILE A 370 1.47 -13.79 -9.16
C ILE A 370 1.47 -13.07 -10.52
N ARG A 371 0.48 -13.37 -11.36
CA ARG A 371 0.33 -12.74 -12.69
C ARG A 371 0.18 -11.22 -12.61
N SER A 372 -0.51 -10.74 -11.57
CA SER A 372 -0.71 -9.31 -11.31
C SER A 372 0.56 -8.70 -10.74
N LEU A 373 1.21 -9.36 -9.76
CA LEU A 373 2.48 -8.92 -9.17
C LEU A 373 3.59 -8.73 -10.22
N LEU A 374 3.64 -9.60 -11.23
CA LEU A 374 4.60 -9.54 -12.33
C LEU A 374 4.29 -8.46 -13.39
N GLY A 375 3.20 -7.70 -13.26
CA GLY A 375 2.78 -6.70 -14.25
C GLY A 375 3.85 -5.66 -14.61
N CYS A 376 4.60 -5.19 -13.61
CA CYS A 376 5.74 -4.28 -13.79
C CYS A 376 6.77 -4.76 -14.82
N LEU A 377 6.94 -6.07 -15.01
CA LEU A 377 7.94 -6.63 -15.93
C LEU A 377 7.58 -6.39 -17.40
N GLN A 378 6.31 -6.08 -17.69
CA GLN A 378 5.89 -5.68 -19.04
C GLN A 378 6.59 -4.41 -19.52
N TRP A 379 7.23 -3.64 -18.63
CA TRP A 379 7.95 -2.42 -18.95
C TRP A 379 9.41 -2.64 -19.35
N GLN A 380 9.99 -3.84 -19.19
CA GLN A 380 11.42 -4.13 -19.37
C GLN A 380 12.01 -3.77 -20.75
N ASN A 381 11.17 -3.50 -21.76
CA ASN A 381 11.60 -3.02 -23.09
C ASN A 381 10.66 -1.94 -23.65
N LYS A 382 9.86 -1.28 -22.80
CA LYS A 382 8.89 -0.25 -23.21
C LYS A 382 9.24 1.15 -22.71
N GLN A 383 10.34 1.28 -21.98
CA GLN A 383 10.86 2.55 -21.49
C GLN A 383 12.40 2.51 -21.47
N GLN A 384 13.02 3.69 -21.44
CA GLN A 384 14.48 3.79 -21.35
C GLN A 384 15.03 3.46 -19.95
N PRO A 385 14.43 3.96 -18.84
CA PRO A 385 14.91 3.59 -17.52
C PRO A 385 14.69 2.10 -17.21
N PRO A 386 15.63 1.42 -16.53
CA PRO A 386 15.54 -0.01 -16.26
C PRO A 386 14.39 -0.39 -15.31
N VAL A 387 14.02 -1.67 -15.39
CA VAL A 387 13.08 -2.34 -14.48
C VAL A 387 13.81 -3.51 -13.83
N HIS A 388 14.09 -3.39 -12.54
CA HIS A 388 14.72 -4.40 -11.72
C HIS A 388 13.66 -5.33 -11.14
N HIS A 389 13.82 -6.64 -11.31
CA HIS A 389 12.91 -7.66 -10.77
C HIS A 389 13.52 -8.30 -9.54
N VAL A 390 12.78 -8.30 -8.42
CA VAL A 390 13.26 -8.78 -7.13
C VAL A 390 12.17 -9.62 -6.46
N PRO A 391 12.02 -10.90 -6.83
CA PRO A 391 11.08 -11.79 -6.16
C PRO A 391 11.58 -12.11 -4.74
N ILE A 392 10.68 -12.10 -3.76
CA ILE A 392 10.95 -12.44 -2.37
C ILE A 392 10.18 -13.74 -2.04
N PRO A 393 10.86 -14.89 -1.98
CA PRO A 393 10.21 -16.17 -1.68
C PRO A 393 9.49 -16.16 -0.32
N ASN A 394 8.25 -16.62 -0.31
CA ASN A 394 7.37 -16.76 0.86
C ASN A 394 7.05 -15.45 1.60
N ALA A 395 7.30 -14.28 1.00
CA ALA A 395 6.85 -13.02 1.57
C ALA A 395 5.34 -12.84 1.37
N GLU A 396 4.58 -12.85 2.46
CA GLU A 396 3.17 -12.52 2.47
C GLU A 396 2.95 -11.01 2.23
N HIS A 397 1.80 -10.67 1.64
CA HIS A 397 1.43 -9.33 1.17
C HIS A 397 1.73 -8.21 2.17
N MET A 398 1.37 -8.38 3.45
CA MET A 398 1.65 -7.39 4.49
C MET A 398 3.02 -7.61 5.13
N ALA A 399 3.43 -8.87 5.31
CA ALA A 399 4.71 -9.22 5.92
C ALA A 399 5.93 -8.71 5.13
N ILE A 400 5.79 -8.48 3.81
CA ILE A 400 6.85 -7.93 2.95
C ILE A 400 7.40 -6.58 3.44
N LEU A 401 6.60 -5.79 4.18
CA LEU A 401 7.00 -4.50 4.74
C LEU A 401 7.96 -4.63 5.94
N GLN A 402 8.04 -5.83 6.52
CA GLN A 402 8.91 -6.17 7.66
C GLN A 402 10.00 -7.18 7.24
N ASP A 403 10.07 -7.54 5.96
CA ASP A 403 11.04 -8.50 5.45
C ASP A 403 12.45 -7.91 5.43
N THR A 404 13.41 -8.60 6.06
CA THR A 404 14.79 -8.10 6.18
C THR A 404 15.54 -8.01 4.85
N THR A 405 15.19 -8.83 3.86
CA THR A 405 15.76 -8.76 2.51
C THR A 405 15.25 -7.50 1.81
N VAL A 406 13.96 -7.20 1.95
CA VAL A 406 13.34 -5.97 1.44
C VAL A 406 13.95 -4.74 2.11
N SER A 407 14.07 -4.71 3.44
CA SER A 407 14.73 -3.60 4.16
C SER A 407 16.15 -3.34 3.66
N LYS A 408 16.97 -4.39 3.50
CA LYS A 408 18.35 -4.26 2.97
C LYS A 408 18.36 -3.76 1.53
N TYR A 409 17.44 -4.25 0.69
CA TYR A 409 17.32 -3.80 -0.68
C TYR A 409 16.93 -2.31 -0.75
N ILE A 410 15.92 -1.88 0.02
CA ILE A 410 15.52 -0.47 0.13
C ILE A 410 16.72 0.37 0.57
N ALA A 411 17.44 -0.04 1.61
CA ALA A 411 18.64 0.65 2.08
C ALA A 411 19.68 0.83 0.96
N SER A 412 19.92 -0.21 0.15
CA SER A 412 20.86 -0.13 -0.98
C SER A 412 20.42 0.88 -2.05
N VAL A 413 19.12 0.96 -2.35
CA VAL A 413 18.57 1.89 -3.35
C VAL A 413 18.68 3.33 -2.84
N VAL A 414 18.20 3.59 -1.62
CA VAL A 414 18.09 4.96 -1.08
C VAL A 414 19.44 5.56 -0.71
N THR A 415 20.46 4.73 -0.42
CA THR A 415 21.86 5.16 -0.21
C THR A 415 22.68 5.17 -1.51
N GLY A 416 22.12 4.70 -2.63
CA GLY A 416 22.74 4.69 -3.95
C GLY A 416 23.92 3.73 -4.06
N GLN A 417 23.81 2.58 -3.41
CA GLN A 417 24.75 1.46 -3.49
C GLN A 417 24.38 0.44 -4.59
N LEU A 418 23.20 0.59 -5.20
CA LEU A 418 22.70 -0.23 -6.32
C LEU A 418 23.01 0.41 -7.68
#